data_AF-A0A954RWC8-F1
#
_entry.id   AF-A0A954RWC8-F1
#
_cell.length_a   1.000
_cell.length_b   1.000
_cell.length_c   1.000
_cell.angle_alpha   90.00
_cell.angle_beta   90.00
_cell.angle_gamma   90.00
#
_symmetry.space_group_name_H-M   'P 1'
#
loop_
_entity.id
_entity.type
_entity.pdbx_description
1 polymer ?
#
loop_
_entity_poly.entity_id
_entity_poly.type
_entity_poly.pdbx_seq_one_letter_code
_entity_poly.pdbx_strand_id
1 'polypeptide(L)'
;MKPFLILPLSVGLLASAAPGAVPASNELLRAATSRPWPGEAYPTLPSLSTEMRGLVRNQIDSSKHIRAAYEKLDAAKRRNVEWFEGVAELEQEKAVWCLLSCLCHPHEDVQIHALRGLERLRDKRAVPFLLLYADYMAVFEAGSENATIHGIIHESAAKTLSELTGVRVSVQGQDPDGLKNGIKKWRKWLVDQQKAD
;
A
#
# COMPACT_ATOMS: atom_id res chain seq x y z
N MET A 1 9.03 -55.93 11.27
CA MET A 1 9.26 -54.94 12.34
C MET A 1 10.15 -53.85 11.78
N LYS A 2 9.66 -52.60 11.66
CA LYS A 2 10.44 -51.44 11.20
C LYS A 2 10.68 -50.50 12.39
N PRO A 3 11.90 -49.96 12.58
CA PRO A 3 12.18 -49.06 13.68
C PRO A 3 11.58 -47.67 13.40
N PHE A 4 10.93 -47.09 14.40
CA PHE A 4 10.50 -45.69 14.41
C PHE A 4 11.71 -44.80 14.65
N LEU A 5 12.00 -43.90 13.70
CA LEU A 5 12.97 -42.81 13.87
C LEU A 5 12.27 -41.63 14.54
N ILE A 6 12.67 -41.33 15.78
CA ILE A 6 12.24 -40.15 16.54
C ILE A 6 13.10 -38.97 16.05
N LEU A 7 12.48 -38.01 15.35
CA LEU A 7 13.13 -36.75 14.99
C LEU A 7 13.14 -35.80 16.21
N PRO A 8 14.25 -35.07 16.45
CA PRO A 8 14.33 -34.11 17.54
C PRO A 8 13.45 -32.89 17.24
N LEU A 9 12.61 -32.55 18.22
CA LEU A 9 11.78 -31.35 18.23
C LEU A 9 12.69 -30.13 18.47
N SER A 10 13.11 -29.45 17.40
CA SER A 10 13.82 -28.17 17.53
C SER A 10 12.85 -27.09 18.01
N VAL A 11 12.85 -26.85 19.32
CA VAL A 11 12.14 -25.71 19.94
C VAL A 11 12.89 -24.43 19.53
N GLY A 12 12.40 -23.77 18.49
CA GLY A 12 12.87 -22.45 18.09
C GLY A 12 12.52 -21.43 19.17
N LEU A 13 13.52 -20.99 19.92
CA LEU A 13 13.41 -19.95 20.94
C LEU A 13 13.10 -18.61 20.26
N LEU A 14 11.84 -18.19 20.23
CA LEU A 14 11.47 -16.84 19.84
C LEU A 14 11.88 -15.89 20.98
N ALA A 15 13.01 -15.20 20.80
CA ALA A 15 13.43 -14.15 21.71
C ALA A 15 12.37 -13.04 21.74
N SER A 16 11.65 -12.93 22.86
CA SER A 16 10.75 -11.81 23.11
C SER A 16 11.58 -10.54 23.29
N ALA A 17 11.37 -9.53 22.45
CA ALA A 17 12.00 -8.23 22.62
C ALA A 17 11.67 -7.63 24.00
N ALA A 18 12.63 -6.91 24.60
CA ALA A 18 12.42 -6.24 25.87
C ALA A 18 11.32 -5.15 25.74
N PRO A 19 10.42 -5.03 26.74
CA PRO A 19 9.40 -3.98 26.74
C PRO A 19 10.07 -2.60 26.68
N GLY A 20 9.72 -1.80 25.66
CA GLY A 20 10.25 -0.46 25.44
C GLY A 20 11.30 -0.33 24.33
N ALA A 21 11.68 -1.41 23.65
CA ALA A 21 12.51 -1.32 22.44
C ALA A 21 11.73 -0.63 21.30
N VAL A 22 12.35 0.38 20.67
CA VAL A 22 11.77 1.04 19.48
C VAL A 22 11.75 0.01 18.34
N PRO A 23 10.59 -0.25 17.70
CA PRO A 23 10.49 -1.23 16.63
C PRO A 23 11.41 -0.90 15.45
N ALA A 24 12.00 -1.90 14.83
CA ALA A 24 12.80 -1.67 13.63
C ALA A 24 11.91 -1.24 12.44
N SER A 25 12.44 -0.50 11.47
CA SER A 25 11.65 -0.01 10.32
C SER A 25 11.07 -1.13 9.46
N ASN A 26 11.74 -2.29 9.41
CA ASN A 26 11.17 -3.50 8.80
C ASN A 26 9.93 -4.01 9.54
N GLU A 27 9.91 -3.92 10.87
CA GLU A 27 8.79 -4.37 11.69
C GLU A 27 7.60 -3.44 11.53
N LEU A 28 7.84 -2.11 11.51
CA LEU A 28 6.81 -1.11 11.25
C LEU A 28 6.19 -1.29 9.86
N LEU A 29 7.02 -1.45 8.83
CA LEU A 29 6.52 -1.68 7.47
C LEU A 29 5.73 -2.99 7.38
N ARG A 30 6.22 -4.05 8.01
CA ARG A 30 5.52 -5.33 8.05
C ARG A 30 4.18 -5.20 8.78
N ALA A 31 4.14 -4.52 9.92
CA ALA A 31 2.93 -4.31 10.71
C ALA A 31 1.87 -3.51 9.94
N ALA A 32 2.28 -2.51 9.16
CA ALA A 32 1.35 -1.70 8.36
C ALA A 32 0.85 -2.40 7.08
N THR A 33 1.59 -3.36 6.54
CA THR A 33 1.27 -3.97 5.23
C THR A 33 0.91 -5.46 5.31
N SER A 34 1.01 -6.08 6.48
CA SER A 34 0.60 -7.47 6.68
C SER A 34 -0.81 -7.53 7.23
N ARG A 35 -1.63 -8.41 6.66
CA ARG A 35 -2.97 -8.69 7.19
C ARG A 35 -2.84 -9.43 8.53
N PRO A 36 -3.47 -8.96 9.61
CA PRO A 36 -3.40 -9.65 10.91
C PRO A 36 -4.32 -10.87 11.01
N TRP A 37 -5.34 -10.99 10.14
CA TRP A 37 -6.27 -12.11 10.14
C TRP A 37 -6.13 -12.99 8.88
N PRO A 38 -6.22 -14.33 9.01
CA PRO A 38 -6.37 -15.21 7.86
C PRO A 38 -7.76 -14.97 7.24
N GLY A 39 -7.81 -14.68 5.94
CA GLY A 39 -9.07 -14.51 5.20
C GLY A 39 -8.90 -14.97 3.76
N GLU A 40 -9.86 -15.74 3.26
CA GLU A 40 -9.75 -16.54 2.02
C GLU A 40 -10.03 -15.77 0.71
N ALA A 41 -10.44 -14.51 0.72
CA ALA A 41 -11.09 -13.92 -0.45
C ALA A 41 -10.72 -12.46 -0.76
N TYR A 42 -9.48 -12.05 -0.52
CA TYR A 42 -8.98 -10.82 -1.16
C TYR A 42 -7.87 -11.22 -2.12
N PRO A 43 -7.80 -10.63 -3.33
CA PRO A 43 -6.63 -10.87 -4.17
C PRO A 43 -5.37 -10.53 -3.35
N THR A 44 -4.25 -11.18 -3.66
CA THR A 44 -3.00 -10.94 -2.94
C THR A 44 -2.46 -9.56 -3.32
N LEU A 45 -2.63 -8.55 -2.45
CA LEU A 45 -2.16 -7.17 -2.71
C LEU A 45 -0.74 -7.20 -3.26
N PRO A 46 -0.38 -6.32 -4.22
CA PRO A 46 0.94 -6.36 -4.81
C PRO A 46 1.97 -6.21 -3.69
N SER A 47 2.80 -7.23 -3.51
CA SER A 47 3.84 -7.16 -2.50
C SER A 47 4.82 -6.07 -2.89
N LEU A 48 5.17 -5.20 -1.94
CA LEU A 48 6.21 -4.19 -2.17
C LEU A 48 7.49 -4.86 -2.68
N SER A 49 8.06 -4.34 -3.76
CA SER A 49 9.35 -4.82 -4.27
C SER A 49 10.44 -4.61 -3.22
N THR A 50 11.55 -5.35 -3.31
CA THR A 50 12.69 -5.17 -2.41
C THR A 50 13.26 -3.75 -2.45
N GLU A 51 13.28 -3.15 -3.63
CA GLU A 51 13.67 -1.75 -3.82
C GLU A 51 12.71 -0.79 -3.11
N MET A 52 11.40 -0.95 -3.32
CA MET A 52 10.38 -0.11 -2.69
C MET A 52 10.43 -0.21 -1.16
N ARG A 53 10.62 -1.43 -0.62
CA ARG A 53 10.85 -1.63 0.82
C ARG A 53 12.09 -0.88 1.31
N GLY A 54 13.16 -0.83 0.51
CA GLY A 54 14.34 -0.01 0.77
C GLY A 54 14.01 1.48 0.88
N LEU A 55 13.30 2.03 -0.10
CA LEU A 55 12.89 3.45 -0.14
C LEU A 55 12.01 3.84 1.06
N VAL A 56 11.04 2.99 1.40
CA VAL A 56 10.16 3.20 2.55
C VAL A 56 10.95 3.21 3.86
N ARG A 57 11.84 2.24 4.07
CA ARG A 57 12.68 2.19 5.28
C ARG A 57 13.56 3.41 5.40
N ASN A 58 14.18 3.85 4.30
CA ASN A 58 15.00 5.05 4.29
C ASN A 58 14.18 6.28 4.71
N GLN A 59 12.91 6.41 4.28
CA GLN A 59 12.04 7.49 4.75
C GLN A 59 11.70 7.36 6.24
N ILE A 60 11.34 6.16 6.72
CA ILE A 60 11.07 5.90 8.15
C ILE A 60 12.28 6.23 9.03
N ASP A 61 13.48 5.86 8.60
CA ASP A 61 14.72 6.08 9.35
C ASP A 61 15.17 7.55 9.31
N SER A 62 14.79 8.29 8.27
CA SER A 62 15.17 9.69 8.10
C SER A 62 14.38 10.68 8.97
N SER A 63 13.18 10.31 9.46
CA SER A 63 12.32 11.22 10.23
C SER A 63 11.61 10.50 11.37
N LYS A 64 11.79 11.02 12.59
CA LYS A 64 11.05 10.57 13.77
C LYS A 64 9.53 10.77 13.63
N HIS A 65 9.11 11.76 12.85
CA HIS A 65 7.68 12.04 12.60
C HIS A 65 7.09 10.98 11.66
N ILE A 66 7.79 10.62 10.58
CA ILE A 66 7.40 9.51 9.70
C ILE A 66 7.32 8.19 10.49
N ARG A 67 8.31 7.93 11.36
CA ARG A 67 8.32 6.75 12.22
C ARG A 67 7.10 6.70 13.15
N ALA A 68 6.79 7.79 13.85
CA ALA A 68 5.63 7.86 14.73
C ALA A 68 4.32 7.65 13.95
N ALA A 69 4.21 8.22 12.74
CA ALA A 69 3.06 8.00 11.87
C ALA A 69 2.90 6.52 11.49
N TYR A 70 3.99 5.78 11.23
CA TYR A 70 3.94 4.33 10.98
C TYR A 70 3.50 3.49 12.17
N GLU A 71 3.86 3.88 13.38
CA GLU A 71 3.39 3.19 14.58
C GLU A 71 1.87 3.28 14.73
N LYS A 72 1.27 4.36 14.23
CA LYS A 72 -0.19 4.51 14.16
C LYS A 72 -0.80 3.60 13.11
N LEU A 73 -0.07 3.24 12.05
CA LEU A 73 -0.50 2.37 10.95
C LEU A 73 -0.40 0.86 11.26
N ASP A 74 -0.07 0.46 12.49
CA ASP A 74 -0.02 -0.96 12.86
C ASP A 74 -1.43 -1.59 12.72
N ALA A 75 -1.62 -2.40 11.67
CA ALA A 75 -2.90 -2.99 11.33
C ALA A 75 -3.39 -4.01 12.37
N ALA A 76 -2.49 -4.56 13.19
CA ALA A 76 -2.82 -5.59 14.18
C ALA A 76 -3.22 -4.99 15.54
N LYS A 77 -2.73 -3.79 15.87
CA LYS A 77 -2.82 -3.24 17.23
C LYS A 77 -3.60 -1.95 17.36
N ARG A 78 -3.86 -1.24 16.26
CA ARG A 78 -4.43 0.11 16.27
C ARG A 78 -5.85 0.14 15.74
N ARG A 79 -6.57 1.23 16.02
CA ARG A 79 -7.97 1.44 15.58
C ARG A 79 -8.03 2.37 14.37
N ASN A 80 -9.13 2.33 13.63
CA ASN A 80 -9.35 3.09 12.39
C ASN A 80 -8.97 4.59 12.47
N VAL A 81 -9.27 5.26 13.59
CA VAL A 81 -8.97 6.69 13.76
C VAL A 81 -7.46 6.96 13.73
N GLU A 82 -6.67 6.09 14.38
CA GLU A 82 -5.21 6.25 14.44
C GLU A 82 -4.59 6.05 13.05
N TRP A 83 -5.15 5.17 12.22
CA TRP A 83 -4.65 4.98 10.86
C TRP A 83 -4.78 6.26 10.02
N PHE A 84 -5.92 6.96 10.13
CA PHE A 84 -6.16 8.18 9.36
C PHE A 84 -5.21 9.31 9.77
N GLU A 85 -4.93 9.43 11.07
CA GLU A 85 -3.89 10.34 11.57
C GLU A 85 -2.52 9.97 11.03
N GLY A 86 -2.17 8.67 11.04
CA GLY A 86 -0.91 8.19 10.47
C GLY A 86 -0.75 8.57 9.00
N VAL A 87 -1.77 8.33 8.17
CA VAL A 87 -1.74 8.73 6.75
C VAL A 87 -1.62 10.25 6.58
N ALA A 88 -2.36 11.04 7.37
CA ALA A 88 -2.31 12.49 7.31
C ALA A 88 -0.92 13.05 7.71
N GLU A 89 -0.28 12.47 8.73
CA GLU A 89 1.07 12.82 9.14
C GLU A 89 2.11 12.47 8.06
N LEU A 90 1.99 11.30 7.42
CA LEU A 90 2.85 10.94 6.29
C LEU A 90 2.72 11.93 5.12
N GLU A 91 1.51 12.41 4.86
CA GLU A 91 1.27 13.45 3.86
C GLU A 91 1.91 14.79 4.25
N GLN A 92 1.76 15.21 5.51
CA GLN A 92 2.38 16.43 6.02
C GLN A 92 3.90 16.40 5.88
N GLU A 93 4.50 15.24 6.14
CA GLU A 93 5.94 14.98 5.99
C GLU A 93 6.36 14.79 4.51
N LYS A 94 5.42 14.84 3.56
CA LYS A 94 5.65 14.59 2.13
C LYS A 94 6.33 13.24 1.88
N ALA A 95 6.00 12.23 2.69
CA ALA A 95 6.60 10.91 2.68
C ALA A 95 5.99 10.03 1.56
N VAL A 96 6.30 10.35 0.31
CA VAL A 96 5.66 9.74 -0.88
C VAL A 96 5.79 8.21 -0.93
N TRP A 97 6.96 7.64 -0.64
CA TRP A 97 7.15 6.18 -0.67
C TRP A 97 6.37 5.51 0.46
N CYS A 98 6.35 6.14 1.63
CA CYS A 98 5.54 5.70 2.76
C CYS A 98 4.04 5.67 2.41
N LEU A 99 3.51 6.76 1.85
CA LEU A 99 2.12 6.83 1.39
C LEU A 99 1.80 5.78 0.32
N LEU A 100 2.70 5.54 -0.63
CA LEU A 100 2.51 4.47 -1.62
C LEU A 100 2.45 3.09 -0.97
N SER A 101 3.22 2.85 0.10
CA SER A 101 3.14 1.58 0.82
C SER A 101 1.80 1.37 1.52
N CYS A 102 1.11 2.45 1.90
CA CYS A 102 -0.24 2.38 2.49
C CYS A 102 -1.29 1.85 1.50
N LEU A 103 -1.01 1.84 0.19
CA LEU A 103 -1.87 1.17 -0.80
C LEU A 103 -1.85 -0.37 -0.64
N CYS A 104 -0.86 -0.90 0.08
CA CYS A 104 -0.80 -2.31 0.48
C CYS A 104 -1.38 -2.55 1.89
N HIS A 105 -1.96 -1.53 2.53
CA HIS A 105 -2.57 -1.69 3.86
C HIS A 105 -3.82 -2.58 3.76
N PRO A 106 -4.07 -3.49 4.73
CA PRO A 106 -5.19 -4.43 4.66
C PRO A 106 -6.58 -3.81 4.76
N HIS A 107 -6.68 -2.53 5.14
CA HIS A 107 -7.93 -1.77 5.20
C HIS A 107 -8.03 -0.76 4.05
N GLU A 108 -9.17 -0.80 3.36
CA GLU A 108 -9.48 -0.04 2.16
C GLU A 108 -9.54 1.47 2.43
N ASP A 109 -10.05 1.89 3.60
CA ASP A 109 -10.07 3.30 3.97
C ASP A 109 -8.65 3.91 4.02
N VAL A 110 -7.67 3.16 4.51
CA VAL A 110 -6.27 3.60 4.54
C VAL A 110 -5.73 3.76 3.12
N GLN A 111 -6.07 2.84 2.21
CA GLN A 111 -5.70 2.93 0.80
C GLN A 111 -6.33 4.17 0.13
N ILE A 112 -7.62 4.40 0.36
CA ILE A 112 -8.36 5.57 -0.18
C ILE A 112 -7.74 6.88 0.33
N HIS A 113 -7.45 6.97 1.64
CA HIS A 113 -6.80 8.14 2.21
C HIS A 113 -5.39 8.36 1.64
N ALA A 114 -4.62 7.28 1.44
CA ALA A 114 -3.30 7.37 0.82
C ALA A 114 -3.38 7.85 -0.64
N LEU A 115 -4.33 7.36 -1.45
CA LEU A 115 -4.54 7.84 -2.83
C LEU A 115 -4.83 9.35 -2.88
N ARG A 116 -5.67 9.83 -1.95
CA ARG A 116 -5.99 11.26 -1.82
C ARG A 116 -4.79 12.09 -1.37
N GLY A 117 -3.97 11.58 -0.46
CA GLY A 117 -2.71 12.23 -0.06
C GLY A 117 -1.73 12.33 -1.22
N LEU A 118 -1.56 11.25 -1.98
CA LEU A 118 -0.71 11.23 -3.18
C LEU A 118 -1.22 12.20 -4.26
N GLU A 119 -2.53 12.30 -4.46
CA GLU A 119 -3.16 13.29 -5.36
C GLU A 119 -2.75 14.72 -4.98
N ARG A 120 -2.81 15.07 -3.69
CA ARG A 120 -2.46 16.41 -3.19
C ARG A 120 -0.96 16.69 -3.27
N LEU A 121 -0.12 15.69 -3.01
CA LEU A 121 1.34 15.85 -3.12
C LEU A 121 1.82 16.05 -4.55
N ARG A 122 1.10 15.53 -5.56
CA ARG A 122 1.42 15.66 -6.99
C ARG A 122 2.84 15.23 -7.37
N ASP A 123 3.41 14.30 -6.61
CA ASP A 123 4.76 13.78 -6.88
C ASP A 123 4.72 12.72 -7.99
N LYS A 124 5.24 13.06 -9.17
CA LYS A 124 5.27 12.19 -10.34
C LYS A 124 6.06 10.90 -10.13
N ARG A 125 6.95 10.83 -9.14
CA ARG A 125 7.68 9.60 -8.78
C ARG A 125 6.74 8.48 -8.34
N ALA A 126 5.51 8.80 -7.94
CA ALA A 126 4.49 7.83 -7.58
C ALA A 126 3.86 7.10 -8.77
N VAL A 127 3.94 7.66 -9.99
CA VAL A 127 3.21 7.13 -11.16
C VAL A 127 3.53 5.66 -11.47
N PRO A 128 4.79 5.20 -11.51
CA PRO A 128 5.09 3.81 -11.84
C PRO A 128 4.40 2.81 -10.89
N PHE A 129 4.41 3.09 -9.58
CA PHE A 129 3.78 2.21 -8.60
C PHE A 129 2.25 2.29 -8.65
N LEU A 130 1.68 3.49 -8.81
CA LEU A 130 0.24 3.66 -8.97
C LEU A 130 -0.31 2.92 -10.19
N LEU A 131 0.48 2.79 -11.27
CA LEU A 131 0.09 1.98 -12.42
C LEU A 131 0.03 0.48 -12.11
N LEU A 132 0.95 -0.03 -11.28
CA LEU A 132 0.91 -1.43 -10.83
C LEU A 132 -0.29 -1.66 -9.92
N TYR A 133 -0.53 -0.75 -8.99
CA TYR A 133 -1.69 -0.81 -8.09
C TYR A 133 -3.02 -0.73 -8.85
N ALA A 134 -3.14 0.17 -9.84
CA ALA A 134 -4.35 0.28 -10.65
C ALA A 134 -4.59 -0.98 -11.50
N ASP A 135 -3.53 -1.57 -12.09
CA ASP A 135 -3.63 -2.81 -12.87
C ASP A 135 -4.12 -3.96 -12.00
N TYR A 136 -3.61 -4.02 -10.77
CA TYR A 136 -4.02 -4.97 -9.77
C TYR A 136 -5.47 -4.78 -9.33
N MET A 137 -5.91 -3.54 -9.10
CA MET A 137 -7.26 -3.22 -8.65
C MET A 137 -8.30 -3.32 -9.76
N ALA A 138 -7.92 -3.43 -11.04
CA ALA A 138 -8.83 -3.49 -12.18
C ALA A 138 -9.57 -4.83 -12.32
N VAL A 139 -10.29 -5.22 -11.26
CA VAL A 139 -11.08 -6.44 -11.13
C VAL A 139 -12.51 -6.12 -10.69
N PHE A 140 -13.42 -7.06 -10.98
CA PHE A 140 -14.77 -7.03 -10.43
C PHE A 140 -14.80 -7.76 -9.07
N GLU A 141 -15.59 -7.21 -8.15
CA GLU A 141 -15.83 -7.75 -6.82
C GLU A 141 -17.32 -7.93 -6.64
N ALA A 142 -17.72 -9.08 -6.12
CA ALA A 142 -19.12 -9.37 -5.86
C ALA A 142 -19.58 -8.79 -4.52
N GLY A 143 -20.89 -8.54 -4.41
CA GLY A 143 -21.50 -7.96 -3.21
C GLY A 143 -21.55 -6.44 -3.27
N SER A 144 -22.67 -5.86 -2.83
CA SER A 144 -22.94 -4.42 -2.99
C SER A 144 -21.94 -3.54 -2.25
N GLU A 145 -21.51 -3.94 -1.06
CA GLU A 145 -20.55 -3.18 -0.24
C GLU A 145 -19.15 -3.22 -0.85
N ASN A 146 -18.61 -4.42 -1.11
CA ASN A 146 -17.29 -4.59 -1.72
C ASN A 146 -17.19 -3.91 -3.09
N ALA A 147 -18.23 -4.05 -3.93
CA ALA A 147 -18.29 -3.38 -5.23
C ALA A 147 -18.27 -1.85 -5.09
N THR A 148 -18.94 -1.30 -4.08
CA THR A 148 -18.93 0.15 -3.82
C THR A 148 -17.55 0.62 -3.38
N ILE A 149 -16.90 -0.09 -2.44
CA ILE A 149 -15.55 0.23 -1.96
C ILE A 149 -14.53 0.13 -3.11
N HIS A 150 -14.59 -0.94 -3.92
CA HIS A 150 -13.74 -1.07 -5.11
C HIS A 150 -13.99 0.05 -6.12
N GLY A 151 -15.26 0.44 -6.32
CA GLY A 151 -15.59 1.56 -7.18
C GLY A 151 -14.92 2.86 -6.72
N ILE A 152 -14.95 3.16 -5.42
CA ILE A 152 -14.28 4.33 -4.85
C ILE A 152 -12.76 4.24 -5.07
N ILE A 153 -12.16 3.06 -4.93
CA ILE A 153 -10.73 2.85 -5.20
C ILE A 153 -10.41 3.09 -6.68
N HIS A 154 -11.22 2.55 -7.61
CA HIS A 154 -11.02 2.75 -9.05
C HIS A 154 -11.08 4.24 -9.42
N GLU A 155 -12.11 4.94 -8.94
CA GLU A 155 -12.26 6.38 -9.15
C GLU A 155 -11.08 7.16 -8.58
N SER A 156 -10.69 6.85 -7.33
CA SER A 156 -9.59 7.53 -6.65
C SER A 156 -8.26 7.30 -7.36
N ALA A 157 -7.94 6.06 -7.76
CA ALA A 157 -6.73 5.73 -8.48
C ALA A 157 -6.67 6.43 -9.85
N ALA A 158 -7.78 6.41 -10.60
CA ALA A 158 -7.87 7.07 -11.90
C ALA A 158 -7.73 8.60 -11.79
N LYS A 159 -8.33 9.20 -10.75
CA LYS A 159 -8.20 10.63 -10.45
C LYS A 159 -6.76 10.99 -10.09
N THR A 160 -6.14 10.27 -9.15
CA THR A 160 -4.74 10.50 -8.76
C THR A 160 -3.80 10.38 -9.96
N LEU A 161 -3.91 9.33 -10.77
CA LEU A 161 -3.09 9.18 -11.97
C LEU A 161 -3.34 10.29 -13.01
N SER A 162 -4.60 10.72 -13.18
CA SER A 162 -4.91 11.84 -14.09
C SER A 162 -4.29 13.16 -13.63
N GLU A 163 -4.31 13.45 -12.33
CA GLU A 163 -3.72 14.65 -11.74
C GLU A 163 -2.20 14.67 -11.85
N LEU A 164 -1.54 13.54 -11.58
CA LEU A 164 -0.07 13.44 -11.64
C LEU A 164 0.47 13.51 -13.08
N THR A 165 -0.29 13.00 -14.04
CA THR A 165 0.17 12.87 -15.45
C THR A 165 -0.39 13.96 -16.37
N GLY A 166 -1.49 14.60 -16.01
CA GLY A 166 -2.28 15.48 -16.90
C GLY A 166 -3.12 14.71 -17.93
N VAL A 167 -3.04 13.38 -17.99
CA VAL A 167 -3.80 12.54 -18.92
C VAL A 167 -5.17 12.26 -18.32
N ARG A 168 -6.21 12.90 -18.86
CA ARG A 168 -7.58 12.79 -18.34
C ARG A 168 -8.19 11.43 -18.68
N VAL A 169 -8.55 10.68 -17.65
CA VAL A 169 -9.36 9.46 -17.72
C VAL A 169 -10.47 9.56 -16.69
N SER A 170 -11.71 9.29 -17.11
CA SER A 170 -12.85 9.21 -16.21
C SER A 170 -13.21 7.75 -16.03
N VAL A 171 -13.37 7.36 -14.77
CA VAL A 171 -13.84 6.06 -14.30
C VAL A 171 -14.94 6.35 -13.30
N GLN A 172 -16.03 5.58 -13.30
CA GLN A 172 -17.17 5.76 -12.39
C GLN A 172 -17.60 4.41 -11.84
N GLY A 173 -17.80 4.34 -10.52
CA GLY A 173 -18.08 3.10 -9.81
C GLY A 173 -17.02 2.04 -10.07
N GLN A 174 -17.43 0.78 -9.97
CA GLN A 174 -16.57 -0.35 -10.29
C GLN A 174 -16.47 -0.55 -11.80
N ASP A 175 -15.51 0.13 -12.42
CA ASP A 175 -15.25 0.05 -13.86
C ASP A 175 -13.81 -0.41 -14.14
N PRO A 176 -13.54 -1.73 -14.09
CA PRO A 176 -12.21 -2.29 -14.32
C PRO A 176 -11.75 -2.11 -15.78
N ASP A 177 -12.66 -2.07 -16.75
CA ASP A 177 -12.31 -1.89 -18.16
C ASP A 177 -11.91 -0.44 -18.46
N GLY A 178 -12.62 0.54 -17.89
CA GLY A 178 -12.22 1.94 -17.90
C GLY A 178 -10.86 2.14 -17.26
N LEU A 179 -10.60 1.51 -16.10
CA LEU A 179 -9.30 1.57 -15.44
C LEU A 179 -8.18 0.96 -16.30
N LYS A 180 -8.39 -0.22 -16.92
CA LYS A 180 -7.44 -0.84 -17.87
C LYS A 180 -7.15 0.04 -19.07
N ASN A 181 -8.17 0.70 -19.61
CA ASN A 181 -8.00 1.63 -20.72
C ASN A 181 -7.22 2.89 -20.30
N GLY A 182 -7.43 3.37 -19.07
CA GLY A 182 -6.63 4.43 -18.47
C GLY A 182 -5.16 4.05 -18.33
N ILE A 183 -4.87 2.86 -17.80
CA ILE A 183 -3.52 2.32 -17.61
C ILE A 183 -2.72 2.33 -18.91
N LYS A 184 -3.33 1.94 -20.04
CA LYS A 184 -2.67 2.00 -21.36
C LYS A 184 -2.22 3.42 -21.70
N LYS A 185 -3.06 4.42 -21.45
CA LYS A 185 -2.77 5.84 -21.72
C LYS A 185 -1.66 6.38 -20.81
N TRP A 186 -1.73 6.10 -19.51
CA TRP A 186 -0.71 6.54 -18.55
C TRP A 186 0.64 5.83 -18.74
N ARG A 187 0.66 4.54 -19.14
CA ARG A 187 1.90 3.84 -19.51
C ARG A 187 2.55 4.47 -20.74
N LYS A 188 1.76 4.85 -21.75
CA LYS A 188 2.26 5.60 -22.92
C LYS A 188 2.90 6.92 -22.48
N TRP A 189 2.21 7.68 -21.63
CA TRP A 189 2.75 8.92 -21.06
C TRP A 189 4.09 8.69 -20.34
N LEU A 190 4.20 7.64 -19.52
CA LEU A 190 5.42 7.33 -18.78
C LEU A 190 6.61 7.06 -19.71
N VAL A 191 6.38 6.29 -20.79
CA VAL A 191 7.39 6.03 -21.83
C VAL A 191 7.80 7.32 -22.54
N ASP A 192 6.85 8.22 -22.80
CA ASP A 192 7.14 9.49 -23.46
C ASP A 192 7.95 10.43 -22.55
N GLN A 193 7.75 10.41 -21.22
CA GLN A 193 8.59 11.15 -20.27
C GLN A 193 10.02 10.62 -20.23
N GLN A 194 10.22 9.30 -20.23
CA GLN A 194 11.55 8.69 -20.19
C GLN A 194 12.41 8.97 -21.43
N LYS A 195 11.78 9.35 -22.56
CA LYS A 195 12.51 9.75 -23.78
C LYS A 195 12.92 11.23 -23.77
N ALA A 196 12.33 12.03 -22.89
CA ALA A 196 12.58 13.46 -22.81
C ALA A 196 13.73 13.80 -21.83
N ASP A 197 14.06 12.88 -20.93
CA ASP A 197 15.19 12.94 -20.00
C ASP A 197 16.48 12.37 -20.63
#